data_AF-A0A2D4M4S3-F1
#
_entry.id   AF-A0A2D4M4S3-F1
#
_cell.length_a   1.000
_cell.length_b   1.000
_cell.length_c   1.000
_cell.angle_alpha   90.00
_cell.angle_beta   90.00
_cell.angle_gamma   90.00
#
_symmetry.space_group_name_H-M   'P 1'
#
loop_
_entity.id
_entity.type
_entity.pdbx_description
1 polymer ?
#
loop_
_entity_poly.entity_id
_entity_poly.type
_entity_poly.pdbx_seq_one_letter_code
_entity_poly.pdbx_strand_id
1 'polypeptide(L)'
;MLYRHLNAGPSGFLRCLVLCALSSFLFGWHVHEKAILLAILPLSLLSVERSRDAGIYLMLSTTGHFSLFPLLFTTPELPIKILLMLLFSVYSFSSLKALFRNEPLLHWLEAVYLIGLIPIEIVCEIVFPFTSWAQKLPFLPLLLTSVYCAFGIIYAWLKLYISAFTGPSEGKPKKEQ
;
A
#
# COMPACT_ATOMS: atom_id res chain seq x y z
N MET A 1 -1.83 19.28 -27.77
CA MET A 1 -2.72 19.83 -26.72
C MET A 1 -3.01 18.76 -25.66
N LEU A 2 -1.96 18.14 -25.09
CA LEU A 2 -2.08 16.93 -24.25
C LEU A 2 -1.12 16.97 -23.03
N TYR A 3 -0.91 18.14 -22.43
CA TYR A 3 0.10 18.30 -21.37
C TYR A 3 -0.32 19.20 -20.19
N ARG A 4 -1.62 19.55 -20.07
CA ARG A 4 -2.07 20.62 -19.15
C ARG A 4 -2.64 20.15 -17.81
N HIS A 5 -2.44 18.90 -17.40
CA HIS A 5 -3.06 18.39 -16.15
C HIS A 5 -2.13 17.69 -15.16
N LEU A 6 -0.81 17.65 -15.39
CA LEU A 6 0.09 17.52 -14.25
C LEU A 6 0.19 18.90 -13.60
N ASN A 7 -0.44 19.08 -12.43
CA ASN A 7 -0.23 20.26 -11.60
C ASN A 7 1.27 20.57 -11.54
N ALA A 8 1.72 21.66 -12.14
CA ALA A 8 3.13 22.04 -12.25
C ALA A 8 3.72 22.56 -10.91
N GLY A 9 3.31 21.96 -9.80
CA GLY A 9 3.72 22.31 -8.44
C GLY A 9 4.36 21.13 -7.70
N PRO A 10 4.81 21.33 -6.45
CA PRO A 10 5.53 20.34 -5.65
C PRO A 10 4.81 18.98 -5.53
N SER A 11 3.48 18.99 -5.35
CA SER A 11 2.69 17.76 -5.24
C SER A 11 2.61 16.98 -6.56
N GLY A 12 2.69 17.67 -7.71
CA GLY A 12 2.77 17.03 -9.02
C GLY A 12 4.13 16.38 -9.25
N PHE A 13 5.22 17.05 -8.84
CA PHE A 13 6.56 16.46 -8.85
C PHE A 13 6.63 15.20 -7.96
N LEU A 14 6.12 15.27 -6.73
CA LEU A 14 6.05 14.11 -5.82
C LEU A 14 5.24 12.96 -6.42
N ARG A 15 4.09 13.24 -7.06
CA ARG A 15 3.29 12.23 -7.78
C ARG A 15 4.09 11.54 -8.88
N CYS A 16 4.79 12.30 -9.72
CA CYS A 16 5.66 11.73 -10.76
C CYS A 16 6.78 10.89 -10.17
N LEU A 17 7.38 11.35 -9.07
CA LEU A 17 8.46 10.64 -8.38
C LEU A 17 7.96 9.29 -7.84
N VAL A 18 6.81 9.28 -7.15
CA VAL A 18 6.21 8.04 -6.64
C VAL A 18 5.84 7.10 -7.79
N LEU A 19 5.22 7.60 -8.86
CA LEU A 19 4.88 6.78 -10.03
C LEU A 19 6.11 6.19 -10.71
N CYS A 20 7.18 6.97 -10.85
CA CYS A 20 8.44 6.50 -11.39
C CYS A 20 9.07 5.42 -10.50
N ALA A 21 9.11 5.65 -9.18
CA ALA A 21 9.63 4.68 -8.21
C ALA A 21 8.84 3.36 -8.24
N LEU A 22 7.50 3.42 -8.27
CA LEU A 22 6.64 2.23 -8.35
C LEU A 22 6.78 1.49 -9.69
N SER A 23 6.87 2.21 -10.80
CA SER A 23 7.10 1.59 -12.12
C SER A 23 8.44 0.88 -12.16
N SER A 24 9.50 1.49 -11.61
CA SER A 24 10.82 0.88 -11.50
C SER A 24 10.79 -0.36 -10.59
N PHE A 25 10.05 -0.31 -9.48
CA PHE A 25 9.86 -1.45 -8.58
C PHE A 25 9.11 -2.61 -9.24
N LEU A 26 8.05 -2.35 -10.01
CA LEU A 26 7.21 -3.37 -10.63
C LEU A 26 7.83 -4.02 -11.88
N PHE A 27 8.55 -3.23 -12.68
CA PHE A 27 9.09 -3.67 -13.97
C PHE A 27 10.61 -3.80 -14.00
N GLY A 28 11.28 -3.60 -12.87
CA GLY A 28 12.73 -3.75 -12.77
C GLY A 28 13.15 -5.22 -12.86
N TRP A 29 14.22 -5.48 -13.60
CA TRP A 29 14.80 -6.83 -13.76
C TRP A 29 15.26 -7.45 -12.44
N HIS A 30 15.90 -6.63 -11.58
CA HIS A 30 16.38 -7.05 -10.28
C HIS A 30 16.00 -5.98 -9.25
N VAL A 31 14.99 -6.30 -8.45
CA VAL A 31 14.43 -5.40 -7.45
C VAL A 31 14.45 -6.11 -6.11
N HIS A 32 14.94 -5.41 -5.09
CA HIS A 32 14.89 -5.91 -3.72
C HIS A 32 13.55 -5.55 -3.08
N GLU A 33 13.09 -6.39 -2.17
CA GLU A 33 11.84 -6.21 -1.42
C GLU A 33 11.84 -4.86 -0.70
N LYS A 34 12.99 -4.47 -0.12
CA LYS A 34 13.18 -3.18 0.57
C LYS A 34 13.05 -1.94 -0.32
N ALA A 35 13.10 -2.08 -1.64
CA ALA A 35 13.01 -0.95 -2.56
C ALA A 35 11.61 -0.30 -2.56
N ILE A 36 10.56 -1.01 -2.09
CA ILE A 36 9.20 -0.47 -1.98
C ILE A 36 9.14 0.77 -1.06
N LEU A 37 10.03 0.87 -0.07
CA LEU A 37 10.09 2.00 0.85
C LEU A 37 10.43 3.32 0.14
N LEU A 38 11.18 3.26 -0.97
CA LEU A 38 11.50 4.43 -1.79
C LEU A 38 10.22 5.07 -2.39
N ALA A 39 9.19 4.27 -2.66
CA ALA A 39 7.90 4.78 -3.14
C ALA A 39 6.99 5.22 -1.98
N ILE A 40 6.98 4.48 -0.86
CA ILE A 40 6.12 4.76 0.29
C ILE A 40 6.48 6.10 0.95
N LEU A 41 7.77 6.41 1.12
CA LEU A 41 8.23 7.65 1.76
C LEU A 41 7.69 8.93 1.09
N PRO A 42 7.93 9.20 -0.21
CA PRO A 42 7.37 10.37 -0.87
C PRO A 42 5.84 10.33 -0.98
N LEU A 43 5.23 9.14 -1.03
CA LEU A 43 3.76 9.02 -1.02
C LEU A 43 3.17 9.43 0.34
N SER A 44 3.87 9.21 1.45
CA SER A 44 3.43 9.64 2.78
C SER A 44 3.26 11.17 2.84
N LEU A 45 4.15 11.93 2.21
CA LEU A 45 4.05 13.39 2.11
C LEU A 45 2.86 13.81 1.23
N LEU A 46 2.57 13.04 0.18
CA LEU A 46 1.42 13.31 -0.68
C LEU A 46 0.07 12.93 -0.01
N SER A 47 0.09 11.98 0.93
CA SER A 47 -1.11 11.43 1.56
C SER A 47 -1.94 12.48 2.31
N VAL A 48 -1.32 13.58 2.78
CA VAL A 48 -1.99 14.63 3.54
C VAL A 48 -2.69 15.69 2.68
N GLU A 49 -2.46 15.68 1.36
CA GLU A 49 -3.01 16.69 0.45
C GLU A 49 -4.47 16.39 0.06
N ARG A 50 -4.79 15.11 -0.17
CA ARG A 50 -6.09 14.67 -0.69
C ARG A 50 -6.49 13.32 -0.11
N SER A 51 -7.78 13.16 0.18
CA SER A 51 -8.35 11.89 0.68
C SER A 51 -8.09 10.70 -0.24
N ARG A 52 -8.10 10.92 -1.56
CA ARG A 52 -7.77 9.88 -2.55
C ARG A 52 -6.32 9.40 -2.43
N ASP A 53 -5.38 10.31 -2.22
CA ASP A 53 -3.95 9.97 -2.08
C ASP A 53 -3.71 9.30 -0.71
N ALA A 54 -4.44 9.72 0.33
CA ALA A 54 -4.46 9.07 1.63
C ALA A 54 -4.87 7.59 1.56
N GLY A 55 -5.94 7.29 0.81
CA GLY A 55 -6.38 5.90 0.59
C GLY A 55 -5.33 5.05 -0.14
N ILE A 56 -4.71 5.61 -1.20
CA ILE A 56 -3.63 4.95 -1.93
C ILE A 56 -2.43 4.71 -1.02
N TYR A 57 -2.08 5.69 -0.18
CA TYR A 57 -1.01 5.56 0.81
C TYR A 57 -1.30 4.45 1.82
N LEU A 58 -2.52 4.37 2.38
CA LEU A 58 -2.89 3.32 3.32
C LEU A 58 -2.78 1.93 2.65
N MET A 59 -3.28 1.79 1.43
CA MET A 59 -3.20 0.55 0.68
C MET A 59 -1.74 0.13 0.38
N LEU A 60 -0.94 1.06 -0.15
CA LEU A 60 0.44 0.79 -0.54
C LEU A 60 1.33 0.56 0.68
N SER A 61 1.19 1.38 1.73
CA SER A 61 2.02 1.27 2.93
C SER A 61 1.70 -0.01 3.68
N THR A 62 0.44 -0.37 3.92
CA THR A 62 0.11 -1.64 4.60
C THR A 62 0.59 -2.84 3.78
N THR A 63 0.34 -2.86 2.47
CA THR A 63 0.78 -3.98 1.62
C THR A 63 2.30 -4.06 1.49
N GLY A 64 2.97 -2.91 1.34
CA GLY A 64 4.42 -2.84 1.20
C GLY A 64 5.16 -3.20 2.48
N HIS A 65 4.69 -2.75 3.65
CA HIS A 65 5.29 -3.18 4.91
C HIS A 65 5.07 -4.69 5.16
N PHE A 66 3.91 -5.23 4.79
CA PHE A 66 3.66 -6.67 4.87
C PHE A 66 4.61 -7.48 3.98
N SER A 67 4.92 -6.97 2.78
CA SER A 67 5.87 -7.65 1.88
C SER A 67 7.31 -7.73 2.41
N LEU A 68 7.64 -6.97 3.46
CA LEU A 68 8.96 -7.02 4.11
C LEU A 68 9.03 -8.10 5.20
N PHE A 69 7.90 -8.66 5.63
CA PHE A 69 7.85 -9.67 6.69
C PHE A 69 8.65 -10.94 6.41
N PRO A 70 8.73 -11.46 5.16
CA PRO A 70 9.61 -12.57 4.83
C PRO A 70 11.10 -12.31 5.12
N LEU A 71 11.54 -11.03 5.19
CA LEU A 71 12.91 -10.68 5.56
C LEU A 71 13.19 -10.90 7.06
N LEU A 72 12.14 -10.88 7.88
CA LEU A 72 12.18 -11.09 9.33
C LEU A 72 11.86 -12.57 9.60
N PHE A 73 12.79 -13.47 9.31
CA PHE A 73 12.54 -14.92 9.30
C PHE A 73 12.67 -15.58 10.68
N THR A 74 13.00 -14.85 11.74
CA THR A 74 13.23 -15.49 13.04
C THR A 74 11.91 -15.70 13.80
N THR A 75 11.76 -16.89 14.38
CA THR A 75 10.56 -17.30 15.13
C THR A 75 10.22 -16.40 16.32
N PRO A 76 11.19 -15.86 17.12
CA PRO A 76 10.84 -14.95 18.21
C PRO A 76 10.41 -13.55 17.76
N GLU A 77 10.54 -13.21 16.47
CA GLU A 77 10.15 -11.89 15.95
C GLU A 77 8.66 -11.78 15.56
N LEU A 78 7.90 -12.87 15.59
CA LEU A 78 6.46 -12.86 15.29
C LEU A 78 5.66 -11.79 16.07
N PRO A 79 5.79 -11.66 17.41
CA PRO A 79 5.09 -10.61 18.15
C PRO A 79 5.52 -9.20 17.74
N ILE A 80 6.79 -8.99 17.36
CA ILE A 80 7.25 -7.66 16.96
C ILE A 80 6.71 -7.28 15.57
N LYS A 81 6.61 -8.24 14.63
CA LYS A 81 5.97 -8.03 13.32
C LYS A 81 4.52 -7.55 13.48
N ILE A 82 3.74 -8.31 14.28
CA ILE A 82 2.32 -8.03 14.51
C ILE A 82 2.16 -6.67 15.20
N LEU A 83 2.92 -6.43 16.27
CA LEU A 83 2.83 -5.17 17.02
C LEU A 83 3.19 -3.98 16.14
N LEU A 84 4.30 -4.07 15.39
CA LEU A 84 4.76 -2.99 14.52
C LEU A 84 3.73 -2.66 13.44
N MET A 85 3.15 -3.69 12.80
CA MET A 85 2.15 -3.50 11.76
C MET A 85 0.83 -2.97 12.30
N LEU A 86 0.38 -3.45 13.46
CA LEU A 86 -0.82 -2.94 14.11
C LEU A 86 -0.64 -1.47 14.51
N LEU A 87 0.46 -1.14 15.18
CA LEU A 87 0.74 0.24 15.60
C LEU A 87 0.83 1.17 14.38
N PHE A 88 1.58 0.77 13.34
CA PHE A 88 1.70 1.56 12.12
C PHE A 88 0.34 1.75 11.41
N SER A 89 -0.45 0.69 11.28
CA SER A 89 -1.75 0.74 10.58
C SER A 89 -2.77 1.56 11.36
N VAL A 90 -2.86 1.38 12.68
CA VAL A 90 -3.76 2.15 13.56
C VAL A 90 -3.36 3.62 13.55
N TYR A 91 -2.07 3.93 13.68
CA TYR A 91 -1.57 5.30 13.65
C TYR A 91 -1.87 5.97 12.30
N SER A 92 -1.53 5.32 11.19
CA SER A 92 -1.73 5.86 9.84
C SER A 92 -3.21 6.08 9.54
N PHE A 93 -4.06 5.10 9.87
CA PHE A 93 -5.51 5.22 9.65
C PHE A 93 -6.12 6.33 10.53
N SER A 94 -5.77 6.37 11.81
CA SER A 94 -6.30 7.37 12.75
C SER A 94 -5.87 8.79 12.37
N SER A 95 -4.60 8.97 12.00
CA SER A 95 -4.05 10.26 11.58
C SER A 95 -4.75 10.78 10.31
N LEU A 96 -4.86 9.93 9.29
CA LEU A 96 -5.52 10.31 8.04
C LEU A 96 -7.03 10.48 8.20
N LYS A 97 -7.67 9.73 9.11
CA LYS A 97 -9.10 9.89 9.40
C LYS A 97 -9.39 11.16 10.18
N ALA A 98 -8.48 11.58 11.06
CA ALA A 98 -8.55 12.87 11.73
C ALA A 98 -8.43 14.02 10.72
N LEU A 99 -7.55 13.89 9.72
CA LEU A 99 -7.35 14.88 8.66
C LEU A 99 -8.54 14.95 7.68
N PHE A 100 -9.05 13.80 7.24
CA PHE A 100 -10.13 13.66 6.26
C PHE A 100 -11.43 13.14 6.90
N ARG A 101 -11.92 13.85 7.92
CA ARG A 101 -13.04 13.38 8.77
C ARG A 101 -14.30 13.02 7.98
N ASN A 102 -14.64 13.84 6.99
CA ASN A 102 -15.88 13.74 6.22
C ASN A 102 -15.78 12.86 4.97
N GLU A 103 -14.59 12.42 4.60
CA GLU A 103 -14.36 11.62 3.39
C GLU A 103 -14.08 10.15 3.77
N PRO A 104 -14.58 9.19 2.99
CA PRO A 104 -14.15 7.80 3.11
C PRO A 104 -12.70 7.67 2.60
N LEU A 105 -11.80 7.12 3.43
CA LEU A 105 -10.40 6.89 3.06
C LEU A 105 -10.23 5.65 2.17
N LEU A 106 -10.90 4.57 2.55
CA LEU A 106 -10.88 3.30 1.84
C LEU A 106 -12.29 2.94 1.37
N HIS A 107 -12.37 2.42 0.16
CA HIS A 107 -13.55 1.72 -0.31
C HIS A 107 -13.69 0.38 0.44
N TRP A 108 -14.90 -0.15 0.51
CA TRP A 108 -15.17 -1.40 1.22
C TRP A 108 -14.31 -2.57 0.68
N LEU A 109 -14.07 -2.61 -0.64
CA LEU A 109 -13.20 -3.60 -1.29
C LEU A 109 -11.74 -3.48 -0.81
N GLU A 110 -11.23 -2.27 -0.66
CA GLU A 110 -9.87 -2.02 -0.18
C GLU A 110 -9.75 -2.44 1.28
N ALA A 111 -10.76 -2.15 2.10
CA ALA A 111 -10.81 -2.58 3.49
C ALA A 111 -10.83 -4.11 3.61
N VAL A 112 -11.68 -4.80 2.83
CA VAL A 112 -11.73 -6.27 2.80
C VAL A 112 -10.39 -6.86 2.37
N TYR A 113 -9.75 -6.27 1.35
CA TYR A 113 -8.43 -6.70 0.91
C TYR A 113 -7.37 -6.55 2.03
N LEU A 114 -7.35 -5.42 2.74
CA LEU A 114 -6.40 -5.22 3.84
C LEU A 114 -6.66 -6.18 5.00
N ILE A 115 -7.93 -6.44 5.33
CA ILE A 115 -8.29 -7.44 6.34
C ILE A 115 -7.81 -8.84 5.92
N GLY A 116 -7.83 -9.14 4.62
CA GLY A 116 -7.32 -10.39 4.05
C GLY A 116 -5.83 -10.66 4.28
N LEU A 117 -5.03 -9.66 4.69
CA LEU A 117 -3.62 -9.89 5.10
C LEU A 117 -3.51 -10.71 6.39
N ILE A 118 -4.49 -10.59 7.29
CA ILE A 118 -4.52 -11.30 8.58
C ILE A 118 -4.59 -12.83 8.39
N PRO A 119 -5.55 -13.39 7.62
CA PRO A 119 -5.58 -14.83 7.40
C PRO A 119 -4.38 -15.32 6.59
N ILE A 120 -3.81 -14.51 5.69
CA ILE A 120 -2.57 -14.87 4.98
C ILE A 120 -1.42 -15.06 5.98
N GLU A 121 -1.22 -14.12 6.89
CA GLU A 121 -0.20 -14.23 7.95
C GLU A 121 -0.41 -15.48 8.82
N ILE A 122 -1.64 -15.71 9.28
CA ILE A 122 -1.97 -16.88 10.12
C ILE A 122 -1.71 -18.18 9.35
N VAL A 123 -2.12 -18.26 8.08
CA VAL A 123 -1.90 -19.46 7.27
C VAL A 123 -0.40 -19.70 7.05
N CYS A 124 0.36 -18.67 6.69
CA CYS A 124 1.78 -18.77 6.36
C CYS A 124 2.66 -19.06 7.58
N GLU A 125 2.44 -18.40 8.72
CA GLU A 125 3.31 -18.47 9.90
C GLU A 125 2.82 -19.48 10.94
N ILE A 126 1.49 -19.69 11.06
CA ILE A 126 0.91 -20.55 12.10
C ILE A 126 0.43 -21.89 11.54
N VAL A 127 -0.24 -21.94 10.38
CA VAL A 127 -0.81 -23.21 9.89
C VAL A 127 0.20 -24.02 9.08
N PHE A 128 0.97 -23.34 8.22
CA PHE A 128 1.87 -23.98 7.28
C PHE A 128 2.99 -24.81 7.94
N PRO A 129 3.67 -24.35 9.02
CA PRO A 129 4.73 -25.13 9.66
C PRO A 129 4.27 -26.45 10.29
N PHE A 130 2.99 -26.55 10.67
CA PHE A 130 2.41 -27.78 11.25
C PHE A 130 1.89 -28.75 10.18
N THR A 131 1.88 -28.34 8.91
CA THR A 131 1.38 -29.15 7.80
C THR A 131 2.54 -29.93 7.16
N SER A 132 2.27 -31.15 6.69
CA SER A 132 3.24 -31.99 5.95
C SER A 132 3.78 -31.36 4.66
N TRP A 133 3.16 -30.26 4.20
CA TRP A 133 3.55 -29.49 3.03
C TRP A 133 4.80 -28.63 3.27
N ALA A 134 5.14 -28.33 4.52
CA ALA A 134 6.35 -27.58 4.86
C ALA A 134 7.62 -28.23 4.29
N GLN A 135 7.66 -29.56 4.24
CA GLN A 135 8.80 -30.32 3.70
C GLN A 135 8.77 -30.43 2.16
N LYS A 136 7.58 -30.39 1.55
CA LYS A 136 7.42 -30.55 0.09
C LYS A 136 7.50 -29.23 -0.66
N LEU A 137 7.03 -28.14 -0.05
CA LEU A 137 6.89 -26.82 -0.68
C LEU A 137 7.41 -25.71 0.26
N PRO A 138 8.70 -25.71 0.64
CA PRO A 138 9.23 -24.78 1.64
C PRO A 138 9.10 -23.30 1.26
N PHE A 139 8.97 -22.98 -0.03
CA PHE A 139 8.83 -21.60 -0.53
C PHE A 139 7.38 -21.14 -0.70
N LEU A 140 6.38 -21.99 -0.40
CA LEU A 140 4.98 -21.64 -0.62
C LEU A 140 4.52 -20.42 0.20
N PRO A 141 4.87 -20.27 1.50
CA PRO A 141 4.51 -19.09 2.26
C PRO A 141 5.09 -17.80 1.66
N LEU A 142 6.35 -17.84 1.23
CA LEU A 142 7.00 -16.71 0.57
C LEU A 142 6.28 -16.34 -0.73
N LEU A 143 5.92 -17.35 -1.53
CA LEU A 143 5.18 -17.14 -2.78
C LEU A 143 3.80 -16.52 -2.53
N LEU A 144 3.05 -17.04 -1.55
CA LEU A 144 1.71 -16.54 -1.23
C LEU A 144 1.76 -15.08 -0.77
N THR A 145 2.65 -14.75 0.17
CA THR A 145 2.85 -13.38 0.63
C THR A 145 3.26 -12.46 -0.51
N SER A 146 4.20 -12.90 -1.36
CA SER A 146 4.67 -12.13 -2.51
C SER A 146 3.56 -11.84 -3.51
N VAL A 147 2.81 -12.86 -3.93
CA VAL A 147 1.72 -12.72 -4.92
C VAL A 147 0.60 -11.85 -4.36
N TYR A 148 0.19 -12.07 -3.10
CA TYR A 148 -0.82 -11.25 -2.46
C TYR A 148 -0.38 -9.79 -2.44
N CYS A 149 0.83 -9.50 -1.95
CA CYS A 149 1.35 -8.14 -1.92
C CYS A 149 1.49 -7.49 -3.30
N ALA A 150 1.90 -8.25 -4.31
CA ALA A 150 2.02 -7.75 -5.68
C ALA A 150 0.69 -7.20 -6.20
N PHE A 151 -0.43 -7.88 -5.94
CA PHE A 151 -1.75 -7.38 -6.33
C PHE A 151 -2.08 -6.04 -5.68
N GLY A 152 -1.82 -5.86 -4.39
CA GLY A 152 -2.06 -4.59 -3.70
C GLY A 152 -1.16 -3.45 -4.19
N ILE A 153 0.10 -3.74 -4.49
CA ILE A 153 1.05 -2.75 -5.05
C ILE A 153 0.64 -2.35 -6.46
N ILE A 154 0.30 -3.31 -7.33
CA ILE A 154 -0.20 -3.05 -8.69
C ILE A 154 -1.49 -2.23 -8.64
N TYR A 155 -2.42 -2.59 -7.75
CA TYR A 155 -3.65 -1.85 -7.55
C TYR A 155 -3.38 -0.39 -7.13
N ALA A 156 -2.50 -0.17 -6.15
CA ALA A 156 -2.14 1.17 -5.71
C ALA A 156 -1.44 1.98 -6.81
N TRP A 157 -0.55 1.35 -7.59
CA TRP A 157 0.11 1.97 -8.74
C TRP A 157 -0.90 2.38 -9.81
N LEU A 158 -1.81 1.48 -10.22
CA LEU A 158 -2.88 1.78 -11.19
C LEU A 158 -3.77 2.92 -10.69
N LYS A 159 -4.20 2.88 -9.43
CA LYS A 159 -5.05 3.91 -8.82
C LYS A 159 -4.34 5.26 -8.76
N LEU A 160 -3.05 5.29 -8.44
CA LEU A 160 -2.24 6.51 -8.46
C LEU A 160 -2.03 7.03 -9.89
N TYR A 161 -1.77 6.15 -10.84
CA TYR A 161 -1.60 6.48 -12.25
C TYR A 161 -2.88 7.14 -12.77
N ILE A 162 -4.04 6.49 -12.60
CA ILE A 162 -5.34 7.06 -12.97
C ILE A 162 -5.57 8.38 -12.24
N SER A 163 -5.29 8.48 -10.94
CA SER A 163 -5.43 9.73 -10.16
C SER A 163 -4.52 10.87 -10.67
N ALA A 164 -3.40 10.56 -11.31
CA ALA A 164 -2.50 11.56 -11.89
C ALA A 164 -3.00 12.08 -13.25
N PHE A 165 -3.64 11.23 -14.06
CA PHE A 165 -4.16 11.60 -15.39
C PHE A 165 -5.61 12.11 -15.37
N THR A 166 -6.40 11.68 -14.39
CA THR A 166 -7.74 12.20 -14.17
C THR A 166 -7.60 13.45 -13.32
N GLY A 167 -7.77 14.63 -13.94
CA GLY A 167 -7.77 15.92 -13.25
C GLY A 167 -8.74 15.95 -12.05
N PRO A 168 -8.71 16.98 -11.19
CA PRO A 168 -9.69 17.10 -10.11
C PRO A 168 -11.09 16.98 -10.73
N SER A 169 -11.85 15.95 -10.34
CA SER A 169 -13.22 15.79 -10.79
C SER A 169 -13.97 17.06 -10.45
N GLU A 170 -14.44 17.78 -11.47
CA GLU A 170 -15.35 18.90 -11.25
C GLU A 170 -16.61 18.40 -10.51
N GLY A 171 -17.05 19.16 -9.50
CA GLY A 171 -18.46 19.25 -9.13
C GLY A 171 -18.94 18.44 -7.92
N LYS A 172 -19.22 19.14 -6.81
CA LYS A 172 -20.61 19.55 -6.54
C LYS A 172 -20.61 21.03 -6.14
N PRO A 173 -21.48 21.89 -6.72
CA PRO A 173 -21.65 23.24 -6.21
C PRO A 173 -22.18 23.13 -4.78
N LYS A 174 -21.52 23.83 -3.83
CA LYS A 174 -22.14 24.13 -2.53
C LYS A 174 -23.44 24.87 -2.83
N LYS A 175 -24.59 24.25 -2.51
CA LYS A 175 -25.79 25.05 -2.27
C LYS A 175 -25.51 25.83 -0.99
N GLU A 176 -25.22 27.12 -1.14
CA GLU A 176 -25.40 28.07 -0.04
C GLU A 176 -26.88 28.06 0.34
N GLN A 177 -27.13 27.74 1.60
CA GLN A 177 -28.36 28.09 2.33
C GLN A 177 -27.93 28.99 3.48
#